data_AF-A0A955XEB6-F1
#
_entry.id   AF-A0A955XEB6-F1
#
_cell.length_a   1.000
_cell.length_b   1.000
_cell.length_c   1.000
_cell.angle_alpha   90.00
_cell.angle_beta   90.00
_cell.angle_gamma   90.00
#
_symmetry.space_group_name_H-M   'P 1'
#
loop_
_entity.id
_entity.type
_entity.pdbx_description
1 polymer ?
#
loop_
_entity_poly.entity_id
_entity_poly.type
_entity_poly.pdbx_seq_one_letter_code
_entity_poly.pdbx_strand_id
1 'polypeptide(L)'
;VGTSPSVQVRVKRARRPFPWWIVVVAAVVLVGAGVGLWLATRSPDPLGLGAACGADIKASCGAPLTCDRGQCRFPVGKGPCAAPGDCVSDACVDQLCAVPRPVLGQTCSPSTGCATDDLTCVAGRCRLITGRSGCTKAEDCVSQGCEGGVCVLPGEGQPCLQGQCGAGLKCFTFQQSAFCVAGEINVDRAGSDYSVTQLSTPNPAECRALCKRDQTCKAWTFVKPGVQGPQARCYLKRPAPGPTNNTCCVSGLEHR
;
A
#
# COMPACT_ATOMS: atom_id res chain seq x y z
N VAL A 1 -93.31 -40.43 -90.73
CA VAL A 1 -92.84 -41.32 -89.65
C VAL A 1 -91.33 -41.38 -89.74
N GLY A 2 -90.61 -41.04 -88.67
CA GLY A 2 -89.13 -41.08 -88.68
C GLY A 2 -88.51 -40.20 -87.60
N THR A 3 -88.62 -40.65 -86.35
CA THR A 3 -87.97 -40.15 -85.12
C THR A 3 -86.45 -40.33 -85.12
N SER A 4 -85.67 -39.40 -84.54
CA SER A 4 -84.44 -39.64 -83.73
C SER A 4 -83.59 -38.37 -83.54
N PRO A 5 -82.66 -38.30 -82.57
CA PRO A 5 -82.83 -38.48 -81.12
C PRO A 5 -82.17 -37.34 -80.32
N SER A 6 -82.43 -37.29 -79.01
CA SER A 6 -81.87 -36.34 -78.04
C SER A 6 -80.41 -36.67 -77.67
N VAL A 7 -79.55 -35.64 -77.67
CA VAL A 7 -78.12 -35.73 -77.28
C VAL A 7 -77.93 -35.25 -75.84
N GLN A 8 -77.41 -36.11 -74.97
CA GLN A 8 -77.02 -35.77 -73.59
C GLN A 8 -75.54 -35.38 -73.55
N VAL A 9 -75.25 -34.17 -73.06
CA VAL A 9 -73.88 -33.64 -72.95
C VAL A 9 -73.32 -33.92 -71.56
N ARG A 10 -72.24 -34.71 -71.49
CA ARG A 10 -71.52 -35.04 -70.25
C ARG A 10 -70.40 -34.02 -70.00
N VAL A 11 -70.58 -33.12 -69.03
CA VAL A 11 -69.55 -32.13 -68.67
C VAL A 11 -68.45 -32.79 -67.83
N LYS A 12 -67.25 -32.98 -68.39
CA LYS A 12 -66.05 -33.38 -67.63
C LYS A 12 -65.43 -32.13 -66.99
N ARG A 13 -65.45 -32.01 -65.65
CA ARG A 13 -64.66 -31.00 -64.93
C ARG A 13 -63.17 -31.34 -65.01
N ALA A 14 -62.40 -30.57 -65.77
CA ALA A 14 -60.95 -30.65 -65.80
C ALA A 14 -60.36 -30.08 -64.49
N ARG A 15 -59.77 -30.93 -63.64
CA ARG A 15 -58.93 -30.47 -62.52
C ARG A 15 -57.61 -29.98 -63.12
N ARG A 16 -57.35 -28.67 -63.08
CA ARG A 16 -56.04 -28.12 -63.46
C ARG A 16 -55.00 -28.53 -62.39
N PRO A 17 -53.81 -29.01 -62.77
CA PRO A 17 -52.77 -29.37 -61.82
C PRO A 17 -52.34 -28.13 -61.03
N PHE A 18 -52.11 -28.31 -59.73
CA PHE A 18 -51.74 -27.22 -58.83
C PHE A 18 -50.37 -26.63 -59.23
N PRO A 19 -50.23 -25.29 -59.31
CA PRO A 19 -49.00 -24.64 -59.79
C PRO A 19 -47.91 -24.66 -58.71
N TRP A 20 -47.18 -25.77 -58.63
CA TRP A 20 -46.07 -25.97 -57.69
C TRP A 20 -44.99 -24.88 -57.74
N TRP A 21 -44.82 -24.20 -58.88
CA TRP A 21 -43.87 -23.09 -59.02
C TRP A 21 -44.16 -21.93 -58.06
N ILE A 22 -45.43 -21.67 -57.72
CA ILE A 22 -45.81 -20.61 -56.76
C ILE A 22 -45.29 -20.96 -55.36
N VAL A 23 -45.34 -22.23 -54.97
CA VAL A 23 -44.86 -22.72 -53.68
C VAL A 23 -43.34 -22.57 -53.58
N VAL A 24 -42.61 -22.88 -54.67
CA VAL A 24 -41.15 -22.73 -54.72
C VAL A 24 -40.74 -21.25 -54.59
N VAL A 25 -41.40 -20.36 -55.33
CA VAL A 25 -41.12 -18.91 -55.26
C VAL A 25 -41.42 -18.37 -53.85
N ALA A 26 -42.56 -18.74 -53.26
CA ALA A 26 -42.91 -18.33 -51.90
C ALA A 26 -41.89 -18.83 -50.86
N ALA A 27 -41.41 -20.08 -50.98
CA ALA A 27 -40.40 -20.63 -50.09
C ALA A 27 -39.06 -19.88 -50.19
N VAL A 28 -38.60 -19.56 -51.40
CA VAL A 28 -37.35 -18.79 -51.61
C VAL A 28 -37.46 -17.39 -51.01
N VAL A 29 -38.61 -16.72 -51.19
CA VAL A 29 -38.85 -15.37 -50.63
C VAL A 29 -38.85 -15.42 -49.10
N LEU A 30 -39.49 -16.42 -48.48
CA LEU A 30 -39.52 -16.57 -47.02
C LEU A 30 -38.13 -16.85 -46.44
N VAL A 31 -37.34 -17.71 -47.09
CA VAL A 31 -35.96 -18.00 -46.68
C VAL A 31 -35.09 -16.75 -46.85
N GLY A 32 -35.20 -16.05 -47.97
CA GLY A 32 -34.46 -14.82 -48.24
C GLY A 32 -34.77 -13.70 -47.23
N ALA A 33 -36.06 -13.47 -46.93
CA ALA A 33 -36.50 -12.51 -45.94
C ALA A 33 -36.04 -12.89 -44.52
N GLY A 34 -36.09 -14.19 -44.18
CA GLY A 34 -35.60 -14.71 -42.90
C GLY A 34 -34.09 -14.52 -42.72
N VAL A 35 -33.30 -14.84 -43.75
CA VAL A 35 -31.84 -14.63 -43.73
C VAL A 35 -31.49 -13.15 -43.68
N GLY A 36 -32.19 -12.31 -44.43
CA GLY A 36 -32.01 -10.85 -44.40
C GLY A 36 -32.30 -10.25 -43.02
N LEU A 37 -33.39 -10.67 -42.38
CA LEU A 37 -33.75 -10.23 -41.03
C LEU A 37 -32.77 -10.75 -39.97
N TRP A 38 -32.26 -11.98 -40.12
CA TRP A 38 -31.26 -12.54 -39.21
C TRP A 38 -29.92 -11.80 -39.31
N LEU A 39 -29.45 -11.50 -40.53
CA LEU A 39 -28.22 -10.72 -40.73
C LEU A 39 -28.36 -9.29 -40.22
N ALA A 40 -29.54 -8.68 -40.31
CA ALA A 40 -29.80 -7.34 -39.81
C ALA A 40 -29.92 -7.27 -38.26
N THR A 41 -30.30 -8.37 -37.62
CA THR A 41 -30.49 -8.45 -36.16
C THR A 41 -29.34 -9.15 -35.43
N ARG A 42 -28.37 -9.72 -36.14
CA ARG A 42 -27.20 -10.36 -35.54
C ARG A 42 -26.32 -9.30 -34.88
N SER A 43 -26.27 -9.31 -33.56
CA SER A 43 -25.30 -8.54 -32.79
C SER A 43 -23.87 -8.99 -33.16
N PRO A 44 -22.91 -8.06 -33.32
CA PRO A 44 -21.52 -8.42 -33.52
C PRO A 44 -21.00 -9.24 -32.35
N ASP A 45 -20.10 -10.19 -32.64
CA ASP A 45 -19.45 -10.99 -31.60
C ASP A 45 -18.70 -10.06 -30.61
N PRO A 46 -18.74 -10.35 -29.31
CA PRO A 46 -18.10 -9.52 -28.31
C PRO A 46 -16.59 -9.45 -28.52
N LEU A 47 -16.03 -8.25 -28.33
CA LEU A 47 -14.61 -8.01 -28.51
C LEU A 47 -13.78 -8.66 -27.40
N GLY A 48 -12.65 -9.27 -27.79
CA GLY A 48 -11.71 -9.91 -26.88
C GLY A 48 -10.76 -8.91 -26.19
N LEU A 49 -9.91 -9.43 -25.30
CA LEU A 49 -8.88 -8.65 -24.60
C LEU A 49 -7.96 -7.92 -25.61
N GLY A 50 -7.66 -6.65 -25.35
CA GLY A 50 -6.79 -5.82 -26.19
C GLY A 50 -7.42 -5.32 -27.49
N ALA A 51 -8.65 -5.75 -27.82
CA ALA A 51 -9.36 -5.25 -28.98
C ALA A 51 -9.75 -3.78 -28.81
N ALA A 52 -9.75 -3.02 -29.92
CA ALA A 52 -10.16 -1.63 -29.91
C ALA A 52 -11.66 -1.49 -29.62
N CYS A 53 -12.02 -0.56 -28.73
CA CYS A 53 -13.40 -0.27 -28.34
C CYS A 53 -13.63 1.26 -28.31
N GLY A 54 -14.88 1.71 -28.44
CA GLY A 54 -15.21 3.13 -28.42
C GLY A 54 -16.57 3.44 -29.03
N ALA A 55 -16.94 4.73 -29.05
CA ALA A 55 -18.24 5.19 -29.56
C ALA A 55 -18.44 4.86 -31.04
N ASP A 56 -17.36 4.77 -31.81
CA ASP A 56 -17.39 4.49 -33.26
C ASP A 56 -17.48 3.00 -33.58
N ILE A 57 -17.37 2.12 -32.57
CA ILE A 57 -17.33 0.67 -32.74
C ILE A 57 -18.65 0.08 -32.23
N LYS A 58 -19.43 -0.52 -33.14
CA LYS A 58 -20.73 -1.15 -32.80
C LYS A 58 -20.62 -2.34 -31.83
N ALA A 59 -19.44 -2.95 -31.71
CA ALA A 59 -19.19 -4.11 -30.85
C ALA A 59 -18.74 -3.68 -29.45
N SER A 60 -19.28 -4.32 -28.42
CA SER A 60 -18.90 -4.12 -27.03
C SER A 60 -17.86 -5.14 -26.58
N CYS A 61 -17.07 -4.78 -25.56
CA CYS A 61 -16.15 -5.71 -24.92
C CYS A 61 -16.92 -6.88 -24.29
N GLY A 62 -16.46 -8.10 -24.52
CA GLY A 62 -17.03 -9.29 -23.91
C GLY A 62 -16.84 -9.30 -22.41
N ALA A 63 -17.89 -9.59 -21.64
CA ALA A 63 -17.77 -9.74 -20.19
C ALA A 63 -16.68 -10.79 -19.85
N PRO A 64 -15.77 -10.52 -18.90
CA PRO A 64 -15.82 -9.45 -17.89
C PRO A 64 -15.03 -8.16 -18.25
N LEU A 65 -14.69 -7.94 -19.52
CA LEU A 65 -13.86 -6.82 -19.97
C LEU A 65 -14.65 -5.49 -19.98
N THR A 66 -13.93 -4.39 -19.76
CA THR A 66 -14.44 -3.02 -19.85
C THR A 66 -13.62 -2.23 -20.87
N CYS A 67 -14.26 -1.29 -21.56
CA CYS A 67 -13.56 -0.40 -22.47
C CYS A 67 -12.82 0.70 -21.67
N ASP A 68 -11.50 0.70 -21.71
CA ASP A 68 -10.65 1.70 -21.07
C ASP A 68 -9.57 2.16 -22.06
N ARG A 69 -9.42 3.48 -22.21
CA ARG A 69 -8.50 4.13 -23.18
C ARG A 69 -8.60 3.57 -24.61
N GLY A 70 -9.80 3.16 -25.02
CA GLY A 70 -10.05 2.62 -26.35
C GLY A 70 -9.64 1.17 -26.55
N GLN A 71 -9.34 0.42 -25.48
CA GLN A 71 -9.07 -1.02 -25.52
C GLN A 71 -9.92 -1.78 -24.51
N CYS A 72 -10.27 -3.02 -24.84
CA CYS A 72 -10.96 -3.93 -23.91
C CYS A 72 -9.96 -4.50 -22.89
N ARG A 73 -10.14 -4.18 -21.60
CA ARG A 73 -9.23 -4.52 -20.50
C ARG A 73 -10.01 -5.10 -19.32
N PHE A 74 -9.35 -5.88 -18.47
CA PHE A 74 -9.96 -6.44 -17.26
C PHE A 74 -10.08 -5.37 -16.16
N PRO A 75 -11.25 -5.24 -15.50
CA PRO A 75 -11.38 -4.41 -14.31
C PRO A 75 -10.68 -5.07 -13.10
N VAL A 76 -10.45 -4.29 -12.04
CA VAL A 76 -9.83 -4.78 -10.80
C VAL A 76 -10.59 -6.01 -10.26
N GLY A 77 -9.85 -7.04 -9.85
CA GLY A 77 -10.37 -8.30 -9.36
C GLY A 77 -10.76 -9.31 -10.46
N LYS A 78 -10.52 -8.99 -11.74
CA LYS A 78 -10.73 -9.91 -12.87
C LYS A 78 -9.39 -10.29 -13.53
N GLY A 79 -9.40 -11.39 -14.27
CA GLY A 79 -8.26 -11.98 -14.95
C GLY A 79 -8.71 -13.18 -15.80
N PRO A 80 -7.78 -13.95 -16.38
CA PRO A 80 -6.33 -13.88 -16.18
C PRO A 80 -5.66 -12.74 -16.97
N CYS A 81 -4.88 -11.89 -16.31
CA CYS A 81 -4.00 -10.91 -16.97
C CYS A 81 -2.60 -11.47 -17.17
N ALA A 82 -1.97 -11.19 -18.30
CA ALA A 82 -0.58 -11.59 -18.60
C ALA A 82 0.40 -10.41 -18.47
N ALA A 83 -0.08 -9.19 -18.72
CA ALA A 83 0.71 -7.96 -18.64
C ALA A 83 -0.07 -6.84 -17.90
N PRO A 84 0.63 -5.82 -17.36
CA PRO A 84 -0.01 -4.63 -16.78
C PRO A 84 -1.01 -3.96 -17.74
N GLY A 85 -0.71 -3.97 -19.04
CA GLY A 85 -1.56 -3.43 -20.10
C GLY A 85 -2.93 -4.12 -20.20
N ASP A 86 -3.11 -5.32 -19.68
CA ASP A 86 -4.38 -6.05 -19.75
C ASP A 86 -5.41 -5.55 -18.73
N CYS A 87 -4.98 -4.75 -17.75
CA CYS A 87 -5.76 -4.33 -16.61
C CYS A 87 -6.10 -2.85 -16.67
N VAL A 88 -7.34 -2.45 -16.43
CA VAL A 88 -7.71 -1.02 -16.30
C VAL A 88 -6.84 -0.29 -15.27
N SER A 89 -6.41 -0.99 -14.22
CA SER A 89 -5.53 -0.48 -13.18
C SER A 89 -4.05 -0.38 -13.56
N ASP A 90 -3.67 -0.78 -14.77
CA ASP A 90 -2.27 -0.89 -15.22
C ASP A 90 -1.41 -1.78 -14.29
N ALA A 91 -2.02 -2.71 -13.55
CA ALA A 91 -1.34 -3.57 -12.60
C ALA A 91 -1.91 -5.00 -12.62
N CYS A 92 -1.06 -5.94 -13.01
CA CYS A 92 -1.36 -7.37 -13.04
C CYS A 92 -0.52 -8.08 -11.97
N VAL A 93 -1.19 -8.67 -10.98
CA VAL A 93 -0.56 -9.39 -9.85
C VAL A 93 -1.23 -10.75 -9.73
N ASP A 94 -0.45 -11.82 -9.78
CA ASP A 94 -0.96 -13.20 -9.70
C ASP A 94 -2.10 -13.50 -10.68
N GLN A 95 -1.94 -13.04 -11.94
CA GLN A 95 -2.94 -13.16 -13.01
C GLN A 95 -4.26 -12.41 -12.73
N LEU A 96 -4.33 -11.56 -11.71
CA LEU A 96 -5.49 -10.73 -11.40
C LEU A 96 -5.14 -9.25 -11.51
N CYS A 97 -6.07 -8.47 -12.05
CA CYS A 97 -5.92 -7.03 -12.06
C CYS A 97 -6.07 -6.47 -10.64
N ALA A 98 -5.02 -5.86 -10.13
CA ALA A 98 -4.94 -5.32 -8.78
C ALA A 98 -4.83 -3.81 -8.82
N VAL A 99 -5.11 -3.12 -7.70
CA VAL A 99 -4.79 -1.70 -7.59
C VAL A 99 -3.27 -1.56 -7.40
N PRO A 100 -2.57 -0.70 -8.16
CA PRO A 100 -1.15 -0.45 -7.93
C PRO A 100 -0.96 0.03 -6.49
N ARG A 101 -0.18 -0.72 -5.71
CA ARG A 101 0.08 -0.40 -4.31
C ARG A 101 1.10 0.75 -4.24
N PRO A 102 0.91 1.73 -3.34
CA PRO A 102 1.81 2.87 -3.22
C PRO A 102 3.22 2.45 -2.80
N VAL A 103 4.24 3.03 -3.43
CA VAL A 103 5.66 2.83 -3.10
C VAL A 103 6.14 3.82 -2.03
N LEU A 104 7.41 3.73 -1.62
CA LEU A 104 8.01 4.60 -0.60
C LEU A 104 7.69 6.09 -0.86
N GLY A 105 7.19 6.78 0.18
CA GLY A 105 6.84 8.20 0.13
C GLY A 105 5.48 8.52 -0.49
N GLN A 106 4.86 7.59 -1.22
CA GLN A 106 3.53 7.81 -1.80
C GLN A 106 2.43 7.75 -0.73
N THR A 107 1.29 8.37 -1.07
CA THR A 107 0.10 8.38 -0.21
C THR A 107 -0.52 7.00 -0.17
N CYS A 108 -0.89 6.56 1.03
CA CYS A 108 -1.53 5.27 1.27
C CYS A 108 -2.78 5.44 2.13
N SER A 109 -3.62 4.42 2.11
CA SER A 109 -4.80 4.30 2.97
C SER A 109 -4.81 2.92 3.64
N PRO A 110 -5.54 2.73 4.75
CA PRO A 110 -5.63 1.44 5.43
C PRO A 110 -6.11 0.30 4.52
N SER A 111 -6.92 0.61 3.49
CA SER A 111 -7.45 -0.34 2.52
C SER A 111 -6.49 -0.68 1.38
N THR A 112 -5.61 0.25 0.98
CA THR A 112 -4.69 0.06 -0.15
C THR A 112 -3.36 -0.57 0.28
N GLY A 113 -2.92 -0.30 1.52
CA GLY A 113 -1.62 -0.74 2.02
C GLY A 113 -0.44 -0.11 1.28
N CYS A 114 0.72 -0.75 1.32
CA CYS A 114 1.94 -0.34 0.61
C CYS A 114 2.49 -1.48 -0.27
N ALA A 115 3.36 -1.15 -1.22
CA ALA A 115 3.83 -2.06 -2.26
C ALA A 115 4.55 -3.31 -1.76
N THR A 116 5.25 -3.21 -0.64
CA THR A 116 6.08 -4.29 -0.08
C THR A 116 5.83 -4.42 1.41
N ASP A 117 6.10 -5.59 1.99
CA ASP A 117 6.02 -5.82 3.45
C ASP A 117 7.04 -4.99 4.24
N ASP A 118 8.07 -4.49 3.55
CA ASP A 118 9.07 -3.56 4.11
C ASP A 118 8.53 -2.14 4.30
N LEU A 119 7.35 -1.84 3.74
CA LEU A 119 6.68 -0.56 3.84
C LEU A 119 5.41 -0.69 4.68
N THR A 120 5.16 0.29 5.54
CA THR A 120 3.91 0.39 6.28
C THR A 120 3.29 1.76 6.11
N CYS A 121 1.95 1.80 6.14
CA CYS A 121 1.20 3.03 5.97
C CYS A 121 1.11 3.77 7.31
N VAL A 122 1.91 4.82 7.48
CA VAL A 122 1.94 5.63 8.71
C VAL A 122 1.70 7.08 8.34
N ALA A 123 0.72 7.70 9.02
CA ALA A 123 0.27 9.06 8.74
C ALA A 123 -0.07 9.31 7.25
N GLY A 124 -0.69 8.31 6.60
CA GLY A 124 -1.12 8.40 5.20
C GLY A 124 0.01 8.31 4.17
N ARG A 125 1.23 7.94 4.58
CA ARG A 125 2.36 7.71 3.67
C ARG A 125 3.01 6.35 3.89
N CYS A 126 3.48 5.75 2.80
CA CYS A 126 4.27 4.53 2.87
C CYS A 126 5.68 4.85 3.35
N ARG A 127 6.05 4.28 4.49
CA ARG A 127 7.35 4.46 5.14
C ARG A 127 8.02 3.11 5.40
N LEU A 128 9.34 3.07 5.30
CA LEU A 128 10.15 1.89 5.57
C LEU A 128 10.11 1.53 7.06
N ILE A 129 9.91 0.24 7.36
CA ILE A 129 10.03 -0.28 8.72
C ILE A 129 11.50 -0.23 9.18
N THR A 130 11.71 -0.17 10.50
CA THR A 130 13.03 -0.13 11.11
C THR A 130 13.92 -1.30 10.63
N GLY A 131 15.18 -1.01 10.30
CA GLY A 131 16.17 -1.97 9.83
C GLY A 131 16.18 -2.18 8.30
N ARG A 132 15.22 -1.61 7.57
CA ARG A 132 15.20 -1.72 6.10
C ARG A 132 16.03 -0.64 5.42
N SER A 133 16.64 -1.01 4.31
CA SER A 133 17.42 -0.12 3.46
C SER A 133 16.55 0.55 2.38
N GLY A 134 17.06 1.66 1.84
CA GLY A 134 16.41 2.42 0.76
C GLY A 134 15.84 3.78 1.19
N CYS A 135 16.06 4.18 2.44
CA CYS A 135 15.73 5.54 2.86
C CYS A 135 16.78 6.54 2.36
N THR A 136 16.34 7.75 2.05
CA THR A 136 17.21 8.88 1.70
C THR A 136 17.10 10.01 2.72
N LYS A 137 15.98 10.06 3.45
CA LYS A 137 15.66 11.04 4.48
C LYS A 137 15.07 10.35 5.71
N ALA A 138 15.18 11.00 6.85
CA ALA A 138 14.61 10.52 8.11
C ALA A 138 13.10 10.19 8.00
N GLU A 139 12.34 11.02 7.29
CA GLU A 139 10.89 10.89 7.13
C GLU A 139 10.45 9.70 6.27
N ASP A 140 11.37 9.11 5.49
CA ASP A 140 11.14 7.87 4.74
C ASP A 140 10.94 6.68 5.67
N CYS A 141 11.46 6.77 6.90
CA CYS A 141 11.42 5.71 7.90
C CYS A 141 10.28 5.93 8.89
N VAL A 142 9.62 4.84 9.30
CA VAL A 142 8.73 4.86 10.48
C VAL A 142 9.50 5.36 11.69
N SER A 143 10.77 4.97 11.80
CA SER A 143 11.67 5.34 12.89
C SER A 143 12.08 6.82 12.93
N GLN A 144 11.72 7.61 11.91
CA GLN A 144 12.15 9.01 11.74
C GLN A 144 13.69 9.16 11.76
N GLY A 145 14.42 8.12 11.39
CA GLY A 145 15.87 8.09 11.37
C GLY A 145 16.37 7.27 10.20
N CYS A 146 17.20 7.89 9.36
CA CYS A 146 17.84 7.25 8.21
C CYS A 146 19.35 7.49 8.31
N GLU A 147 20.12 6.42 8.50
CA GLU A 147 21.57 6.48 8.62
C GLU A 147 22.18 5.42 7.69
N GLY A 148 23.13 5.82 6.85
CA GLY A 148 23.72 4.92 5.84
C GLY A 148 22.70 4.32 4.86
N GLY A 149 21.56 4.99 4.65
CA GLY A 149 20.47 4.49 3.81
C GLY A 149 19.61 3.40 4.47
N VAL A 150 19.77 3.17 5.78
CA VAL A 150 19.00 2.20 6.57
C VAL A 150 18.17 2.92 7.64
N CYS A 151 16.93 2.46 7.84
CA CYS A 151 16.08 2.98 8.89
C CYS A 151 16.56 2.54 10.26
N VAL A 152 16.91 3.50 11.11
CA VAL A 152 17.44 3.27 12.46
C VAL A 152 16.55 3.90 13.51
N LEU A 153 16.51 3.30 14.71
CA LEU A 153 15.84 3.90 15.87
C LEU A 153 16.65 5.12 16.38
N PRO A 154 16.01 6.02 17.15
CA PRO A 154 16.70 7.17 17.72
C PRO A 154 17.92 6.73 18.55
N GLY A 155 19.08 7.31 18.22
CA GLY A 155 20.32 7.15 18.93
C GLY A 155 20.36 7.94 20.23
N GLU A 156 21.50 7.88 20.91
CA GLU A 156 21.66 8.53 22.20
C GLU A 156 21.58 10.07 22.10
N GLY A 157 20.85 10.68 23.03
CA GLY A 157 20.55 12.11 23.07
C GLY A 157 19.40 12.54 22.17
N GLN A 158 18.90 11.68 21.27
CA GLN A 158 17.75 11.97 20.41
C GLN A 158 16.42 11.73 21.14
N PRO A 159 15.32 12.35 20.70
CA PRO A 159 14.02 12.10 21.30
C PRO A 159 13.56 10.66 21.09
N CYS A 160 12.91 10.08 22.11
CA CYS A 160 12.34 8.74 21.98
C CYS A 160 11.23 8.73 20.93
N LEU A 161 11.16 7.66 20.15
CA LEU A 161 10.07 7.46 19.21
C LEU A 161 9.07 6.45 19.81
N GLN A 162 7.89 6.93 20.22
CA GLN A 162 6.87 6.07 20.85
C GLN A 162 7.43 5.25 22.03
N GLY A 163 8.37 5.83 22.79
CA GLY A 163 9.04 5.17 23.92
C GLY A 163 10.19 4.21 23.52
N GLN A 164 10.48 4.05 22.23
CA GLN A 164 11.55 3.21 21.70
C GLN A 164 12.81 4.02 21.41
N CYS A 165 13.95 3.37 21.62
CA CYS A 165 15.30 3.88 21.36
C CYS A 165 16.14 2.78 20.72
N GLY A 166 17.26 3.16 20.10
CA GLY A 166 18.25 2.23 19.57
C GLY A 166 18.76 1.21 20.59
N ALA A 167 19.40 0.15 20.10
CA ALA A 167 19.85 -0.96 20.94
C ALA A 167 20.70 -0.49 22.14
N GLY A 168 20.35 -0.97 23.34
CA GLY A 168 21.05 -0.64 24.58
C GLY A 168 20.66 0.71 25.21
N LEU A 169 19.79 1.49 24.58
CA LEU A 169 19.30 2.77 25.09
C LEU A 169 17.94 2.61 25.75
N LYS A 170 17.68 3.41 26.79
CA LYS A 170 16.38 3.50 27.45
C LYS A 170 15.77 4.87 27.17
N CYS A 171 14.44 4.90 27.05
CA CYS A 171 13.73 6.17 26.95
C CYS A 171 13.61 6.83 28.31
N PHE A 172 14.40 7.88 28.51
CA PHE A 172 14.27 8.78 29.65
C PHE A 172 13.16 9.80 29.38
N THR A 173 12.21 9.94 30.29
CA THR A 173 11.17 10.95 30.21
C THR A 173 11.23 11.89 31.42
N PHE A 174 11.09 13.18 31.15
CA PHE A 174 11.00 14.22 32.18
C PHE A 174 10.14 15.36 31.69
N GLN A 175 9.01 15.61 32.38
CA GLN A 175 8.04 16.62 32.00
C GLN A 175 7.63 16.46 30.51
N GLN A 176 7.89 17.47 29.68
CA GLN A 176 7.57 17.47 28.24
C GLN A 176 8.72 16.99 27.36
N SER A 177 9.82 16.51 27.95
CA SER A 177 11.00 16.03 27.23
C SER A 177 11.16 14.52 27.35
N ALA A 178 11.59 13.89 26.26
CA ALA A 178 11.93 12.48 26.22
C ALA A 178 13.22 12.30 25.43
N PHE A 179 14.20 11.56 25.94
CA PHE A 179 15.49 11.35 25.30
C PHE A 179 15.97 9.91 25.46
N CYS A 180 16.67 9.40 24.46
CA CYS A 180 17.32 8.11 24.52
C CYS A 180 18.68 8.23 25.21
N VAL A 181 18.93 7.38 26.20
CA VAL A 181 20.20 7.38 26.95
C VAL A 181 20.61 5.97 27.35
N ALA A 182 21.90 5.65 27.31
CA ALA A 182 22.40 4.44 27.93
C ALA A 182 22.72 4.72 29.40
N GLY A 183 21.82 4.31 30.29
CA GLY A 183 21.98 4.55 31.72
C GLY A 183 20.91 3.88 32.57
N GLU A 184 21.04 4.09 33.86
CA GLU A 184 20.17 3.65 34.93
C GLU A 184 19.20 4.80 35.25
N ILE A 185 17.98 4.73 34.71
CA ILE A 185 16.92 5.72 34.96
C ILE A 185 16.41 5.54 36.39
N ASN A 186 16.16 6.66 37.08
CA ASN A 186 15.73 6.71 38.48
C ASN A 186 16.74 6.05 39.43
N VAL A 187 18.03 6.26 39.16
CA VAL A 187 19.13 5.77 39.98
C VAL A 187 20.11 6.92 40.21
N ASP A 188 20.51 7.07 41.47
CA ASP A 188 21.59 7.94 41.91
C ASP A 188 22.79 7.08 42.35
N ARG A 189 24.00 7.48 41.96
CA ARG A 189 25.26 6.89 42.42
C ARG A 189 25.95 7.92 43.32
N ALA A 190 25.39 8.18 44.50
CA ALA A 190 25.77 9.30 45.35
C ALA A 190 27.25 9.26 45.81
N GLY A 191 27.88 10.43 45.88
CA GLY A 191 29.27 10.62 46.33
C GLY A 191 30.31 10.42 45.24
N SER A 192 31.58 10.47 45.66
CA SER A 192 32.78 10.39 44.79
C SER A 192 32.81 11.38 43.63
N ASP A 193 32.14 12.52 43.80
CA ASP A 193 32.06 13.61 42.82
C ASP A 193 33.38 14.36 42.76
N TYR A 194 34.02 14.40 41.60
CA TYR A 194 35.21 15.22 41.38
C TYR A 194 34.95 16.42 40.45
N SER A 195 33.84 16.40 39.73
CA SER A 195 33.42 17.52 38.87
C SER A 195 31.91 17.65 38.83
N VAL A 196 31.44 18.90 38.82
CA VAL A 196 30.04 19.28 38.69
C VAL A 196 29.90 20.32 37.60
N THR A 197 28.93 20.14 36.71
CA THR A 197 28.65 21.10 35.66
C THR A 197 27.14 21.25 35.47
N GLN A 198 26.66 22.47 35.26
CA GLN A 198 25.28 22.73 34.86
C GLN A 198 25.13 22.47 33.37
N LEU A 199 24.04 21.80 32.99
CA LEU A 199 23.74 21.52 31.59
C LEU A 199 22.74 22.54 31.04
N SER A 200 22.89 22.88 29.77
CA SER A 200 21.99 23.77 29.04
C SER A 200 20.66 23.11 28.71
N THR A 201 20.62 21.78 28.61
CA THR A 201 19.40 21.02 28.31
C THR A 201 19.15 19.96 29.39
N PRO A 202 17.90 19.48 29.56
CA PRO A 202 17.59 18.39 30.46
C PRO A 202 17.90 17.00 29.85
N ASN A 203 18.97 16.89 29.06
CA ASN A 203 19.34 15.66 28.35
C ASN A 203 20.45 14.89 29.11
N PRO A 204 20.15 13.72 29.71
CA PRO A 204 21.16 12.94 30.44
C PRO A 204 22.29 12.42 29.54
N ALA A 205 22.06 12.29 28.24
CA ALA A 205 23.10 11.90 27.29
C ALA A 205 24.27 12.90 27.24
N GLU A 206 24.02 14.18 27.51
CA GLU A 206 25.09 15.20 27.59
C GLU A 206 26.03 14.90 28.77
N CYS A 207 25.47 14.49 29.92
CA CYS A 207 26.27 14.14 31.09
C CYS A 207 27.13 12.90 30.83
N ARG A 208 26.55 11.87 30.21
CA ARG A 208 27.31 10.70 29.78
C ARG A 208 28.41 11.06 28.79
N ALA A 209 28.12 11.91 27.81
CA ALA A 209 29.10 12.35 26.81
C ALA A 209 30.28 13.12 27.43
N LEU A 210 30.07 13.85 28.52
CA LEU A 210 31.15 14.45 29.31
C LEU A 210 32.01 13.37 29.96
N CYS A 211 31.40 12.39 30.64
CA CYS A 211 32.11 11.28 31.26
C CYS A 211 32.89 10.44 30.24
N LYS A 212 32.28 10.14 29.08
CA LYS A 212 32.89 9.36 28.01
C LYS A 212 34.15 10.01 27.44
N ARG A 213 34.20 11.35 27.39
CA ARG A 213 35.36 12.11 26.92
C ARG A 213 36.47 12.22 27.97
N ASP A 214 36.16 12.00 29.25
CA ASP A 214 37.12 12.06 30.35
C ASP A 214 37.48 10.66 30.84
N GLN A 215 38.69 10.19 30.51
CA GLN A 215 39.18 8.85 30.91
C GLN A 215 39.27 8.66 32.44
N THR A 216 39.27 9.74 33.22
CA THR A 216 39.25 9.67 34.68
C THR A 216 37.86 9.35 35.24
N CYS A 217 36.82 9.62 34.47
CA CYS A 217 35.43 9.43 34.87
C CYS A 217 35.07 7.94 34.94
N LYS A 218 34.68 7.44 36.11
CA LYS A 218 34.26 6.04 36.28
C LYS A 218 32.75 5.88 36.26
N ALA A 219 32.04 6.90 36.74
CA ALA A 219 30.58 6.98 36.69
C ALA A 219 30.13 8.42 36.54
N TRP A 220 28.87 8.58 36.16
CA TRP A 220 28.23 9.88 36.06
C TRP A 220 26.82 9.84 36.65
N THR A 221 26.34 10.98 37.12
CA THR A 221 24.96 11.18 37.54
C THR A 221 24.43 12.49 36.97
N PHE A 222 23.39 12.38 36.17
CA PHE A 222 22.54 13.47 35.74
C PHE A 222 21.43 13.68 36.78
N VAL A 223 21.33 14.88 37.31
CA VAL A 223 20.23 15.32 38.19
C VAL A 223 19.27 16.16 37.36
N LYS A 224 17.98 15.81 37.43
CA LYS A 224 16.90 16.51 36.72
C LYS A 224 16.84 17.99 37.12
N PRO A 225 16.45 18.88 36.20
CA PRO A 225 16.10 20.26 36.56
C PRO A 225 15.04 20.29 37.66
N GLY A 226 15.11 21.31 38.53
CA GLY A 226 14.18 21.51 39.64
C GLY A 226 14.56 20.76 40.93
N VAL A 227 15.48 19.79 40.89
CA VAL A 227 15.89 19.06 42.10
C VAL A 227 16.94 19.84 42.92
N GLN A 228 17.98 20.36 42.27
CA GLN A 228 19.11 21.06 42.91
C GLN A 228 19.35 22.46 42.32
N GLY A 229 18.32 23.01 41.69
CA GLY A 229 18.35 24.27 40.94
C GLY A 229 17.51 24.18 39.67
N PRO A 230 17.29 25.32 38.98
CA PRO A 230 16.45 25.38 37.79
C PRO A 230 17.02 24.64 36.58
N GLN A 231 18.35 24.46 36.53
CA GLN A 231 19.04 23.73 35.46
C GLN A 231 19.40 22.31 35.90
N ALA A 232 19.52 21.41 34.93
CA ALA A 232 20.07 20.08 35.16
C ALA A 232 21.54 20.17 35.59
N ARG A 233 21.97 19.22 36.42
CA ARG A 233 23.36 19.11 36.85
C ARG A 233 23.93 17.78 36.43
N CYS A 234 25.17 17.80 35.96
CA CYS A 234 25.97 16.63 35.70
C CYS A 234 27.06 16.51 36.76
N TYR A 235 27.16 15.32 37.33
CA TYR A 235 28.16 14.94 38.30
C TYR A 235 29.06 13.87 37.67
N LEU A 236 30.36 14.14 37.56
CA LEU A 236 31.35 13.14 37.15
C LEU A 236 32.04 12.56 38.38
N LYS A 237 32.21 11.24 38.39
CA LYS A 237 32.55 10.50 39.60
C LYS A 237 33.76 9.60 39.44
N ARG A 238 34.59 9.56 40.47
CA ARG A 238 35.75 8.67 40.60
C ARG A 238 36.04 8.42 42.09
N PRO A 239 35.97 7.17 42.60
CA PRO A 239 35.55 5.94 41.91
C PRO A 239 34.06 5.94 41.55
N ALA A 240 33.55 4.86 40.95
CA ALA A 240 32.12 4.69 40.68
C ALA A 240 31.38 4.22 41.94
N PRO A 241 30.47 5.02 42.53
CA PRO A 241 29.69 4.60 43.70
C PRO A 241 28.65 3.54 43.36
N GLY A 242 28.16 2.83 44.38
CA GLY A 242 27.05 1.89 44.24
C GLY A 242 25.73 2.59 43.84
N PRO A 243 24.85 1.90 43.10
CA PRO A 243 23.56 2.47 42.68
C PRO A 243 22.55 2.49 43.83
N THR A 244 21.79 3.58 43.93
CA THR A 244 20.65 3.74 44.84
C THR A 244 19.42 4.18 44.03
N ASN A 245 18.26 3.58 44.26
CA ASN A 245 17.03 4.00 43.59
C ASN A 245 16.65 5.42 44.01
N ASN A 246 16.56 6.33 43.04
CA ASN A 246 16.17 7.71 43.26
C ASN A 246 15.60 8.34 41.98
N THR A 247 14.35 8.79 42.01
CA THR A 247 13.66 9.37 40.86
C THR A 247 14.21 10.73 40.43
N CYS A 248 15.14 11.33 41.19
CA CYS A 248 15.79 12.58 40.80
C CYS A 248 16.66 12.46 39.56
N CYS A 249 17.14 11.26 39.25
CA CYS A 249 18.43 11.14 38.59
C CYS A 249 18.48 10.01 37.57
N VAL A 250 19.42 10.16 36.64
CA VAL A 250 19.86 9.12 35.71
C VAL A 250 21.35 8.97 35.91
N SER A 251 21.84 7.76 36.14
CA SER A 251 23.27 7.51 36.35
C SER A 251 23.80 6.48 35.37
N GLY A 252 25.12 6.37 35.25
CA GLY A 252 25.73 5.33 34.45
C GLY A 252 27.20 5.08 34.80
N LEU A 253 27.67 3.90 34.40
CA LEU A 253 29.08 3.53 34.41
C LEU A 253 29.66 3.77 33.01
N GLU A 254 30.91 4.20 32.93
CA GLU A 254 31.56 4.43 31.62
C GLU A 254 32.91 3.71 31.52
N HIS A 255 33.96 4.26 32.14
CA HIS A 255 35.28 3.63 32.16
C HIS A 255 35.38 2.69 33.38
N ARG A 256 35.74 1.42 33.18
CA ARG A 256 36.05 0.49 34.29
C ARG A 256 37.50 0.70 34.74
#